data_AF-E9EWW9-F1
#
_entry.id   AF-E9EWW9-F1
#
_cell.length_a   1.000
_cell.length_b   1.000
_cell.length_c   1.000
_cell.angle_alpha   90.00
_cell.angle_beta   90.00
_cell.angle_gamma   90.00
#
_symmetry.space_group_name_H-M   'P 1'
#
loop_
_entity.id
_entity.type
_entity.pdbx_description
1 polymer ?
#
loop_
_entity_poly.entity_id
_entity_poly.type
_entity_poly.pdbx_seq_one_letter_code
_entity_poly.pdbx_strand_id
1 'polypeptide(L)'
;MAHYNTRFSGVTRHTMDDSRRRRKCILGRDSARQALYKFVGPDTVVIGHAGHQDLTSLRWIHHRIVDTLILETGKRRLEEDLSRRREWEESENTEMGESANPSSAVEDKDNTAATNLQEGGLSLKALTLKRLNRTIQVKGRGHDSLEDALATRDLLHWHIDAILRPDTEGLL
;
A
#
# COMPACT_ATOMS: atom_id res chain seq x y z
N MET A 1 13.36 29.02 -6.76
CA MET A 1 13.28 27.98 -7.80
C MET A 1 12.63 26.75 -7.17
N ALA A 2 11.57 26.20 -7.76
CA ALA A 2 10.87 25.05 -7.19
C ALA A 2 11.77 23.80 -7.19
N HIS A 3 11.74 23.03 -6.11
CA HIS A 3 12.53 21.82 -5.94
C HIS A 3 11.84 20.63 -6.65
N TYR A 4 12.61 19.81 -7.39
CA TYR A 4 12.05 18.70 -8.17
C TYR A 4 11.64 17.48 -7.33
N ASN A 5 12.03 17.44 -6.05
CA ASN A 5 11.79 16.30 -5.17
C ASN A 5 12.24 14.97 -5.77
N THR A 6 13.38 14.95 -6.47
CA THR A 6 13.89 13.83 -7.27
C THR A 6 13.82 12.47 -6.56
N ARG A 7 14.08 12.44 -5.25
CA ARG A 7 13.99 11.23 -4.43
C ARG A 7 12.60 10.57 -4.49
N PHE A 8 11.54 11.38 -4.56
CA PHE A 8 10.15 10.93 -4.55
C PHE A 8 9.50 10.99 -5.93
N SER A 9 9.92 11.92 -6.81
CA SER A 9 9.31 12.10 -8.13
C SER A 9 9.99 11.31 -9.24
N GLY A 10 11.24 10.88 -9.05
CA GLY A 10 12.08 10.35 -10.14
C GLY A 10 12.57 11.39 -11.13
N VAL A 11 12.10 12.64 -11.04
CA VAL A 11 12.39 13.68 -12.03
C VAL A 11 13.65 14.43 -11.63
N THR A 12 14.71 14.28 -12.43
CA THR A 12 15.92 15.11 -12.29
C THR A 12 15.79 16.38 -13.14
N ARG A 13 16.57 17.42 -12.80
CA ARG A 13 16.67 18.63 -13.64
C ARG A 13 17.07 18.30 -15.07
N HIS A 14 18.05 17.41 -15.24
CA HIS A 14 18.52 16.97 -16.55
C HIS A 14 17.40 16.31 -17.37
N THR A 15 16.65 15.40 -16.76
CA THR A 15 15.52 14.70 -17.41
C THR A 15 14.43 15.69 -17.83
N MET A 16 14.14 16.69 -16.98
CA MET A 16 13.15 17.71 -17.28
C MET A 16 13.60 18.63 -18.42
N ASP A 17 14.86 19.09 -18.41
CA ASP A 17 15.42 19.96 -19.45
C ASP A 17 15.52 19.24 -20.80
N ASP A 18 15.85 17.95 -20.81
CA ASP A 18 15.78 17.11 -22.01
C ASP A 18 14.35 16.93 -22.55
N SER A 19 13.38 16.66 -21.65
CA SER A 19 11.97 16.54 -22.03
C SER A 19 11.40 17.83 -22.61
N ARG A 20 11.82 18.98 -22.10
CA ARG A 20 11.48 20.31 -22.65
C ARG A 20 12.05 20.49 -24.05
N ARG A 21 13.34 20.20 -24.25
CA ARG A 21 13.98 20.29 -25.58
C ARG A 21 13.30 19.39 -26.61
N ARG A 22 12.88 18.20 -26.20
CA ARG A 22 12.18 17.22 -27.05
C ARG A 22 10.67 17.49 -27.18
N ARG A 23 10.14 18.56 -26.57
CA ARG A 23 8.70 18.90 -26.56
C ARG A 23 7.79 17.77 -26.07
N LYS A 24 8.25 16.99 -25.09
CA LYS A 24 7.50 15.88 -24.48
C LYS A 24 6.76 16.27 -23.19
N CYS A 25 7.05 17.44 -22.63
CA CYS A 25 6.40 17.89 -21.41
C CYS A 25 4.91 18.15 -21.62
N ILE A 26 4.09 17.68 -20.69
CA ILE A 26 2.71 18.14 -20.55
C ILE A 26 2.72 19.42 -19.72
N LEU A 27 2.29 20.52 -20.31
CA LEU A 27 2.39 21.84 -19.69
C LEU A 27 1.10 22.21 -18.97
N GLY A 28 1.18 22.27 -17.65
CA GLY A 28 0.07 22.67 -16.79
C GLY A 28 -0.93 21.54 -16.52
N ARG A 29 -1.72 21.75 -15.46
CA ARG A 29 -2.72 20.80 -14.98
C ARG A 29 -3.80 20.47 -16.01
N ASP A 30 -4.25 21.46 -16.78
CA ASP A 30 -5.35 21.27 -17.72
C ASP A 30 -4.94 20.38 -18.88
N SER A 31 -3.72 20.54 -19.39
CA SER A 31 -3.13 19.64 -20.37
C SER A 31 -2.92 18.23 -19.81
N ALA A 32 -2.54 18.10 -18.53
CA ALA A 32 -2.44 16.79 -17.86
C ALA A 32 -3.79 16.08 -17.76
N ARG A 33 -4.85 16.81 -17.41
CA ARG A 33 -6.22 16.28 -17.44
C ARG A 33 -6.63 15.86 -18.84
N GLN A 34 -6.42 16.70 -19.86
CA GLN A 34 -6.73 16.35 -21.24
C GLN A 34 -5.99 15.10 -21.72
N ALA A 35 -4.74 14.91 -21.31
CA ALA A 35 -3.99 13.69 -21.61
C ALA A 35 -4.60 12.46 -20.93
N LEU A 36 -5.00 12.59 -19.66
CA LEU A 36 -5.64 11.51 -18.89
C LEU A 36 -7.01 11.13 -19.45
N TYR A 37 -7.83 12.12 -19.82
CA TYR A 37 -9.21 11.91 -20.32
C TYR A 37 -9.28 11.19 -21.67
N LYS A 38 -8.15 11.04 -22.39
CA LYS A 38 -8.08 10.18 -23.57
C LYS A 38 -8.27 8.70 -23.23
N PHE A 39 -8.00 8.31 -22.00
CA PHE A 39 -8.03 6.92 -21.54
C PHE A 39 -9.04 6.69 -20.41
N VAL A 40 -9.44 7.76 -19.71
CA VAL A 40 -10.31 7.67 -18.52
C VAL A 40 -11.57 8.49 -18.74
N GLY A 41 -12.72 7.81 -18.67
CA GLY A 41 -14.04 8.42 -18.72
C GLY A 41 -14.79 8.33 -17.39
N PRO A 42 -16.04 8.84 -17.33
CA PRO A 42 -16.87 8.81 -16.12
C PRO A 42 -17.08 7.40 -15.54
N ASP A 43 -17.19 6.40 -16.42
CA ASP A 43 -17.45 5.02 -16.02
C ASP A 43 -16.19 4.21 -15.71
N THR A 44 -15.01 4.71 -16.07
CA THR A 44 -13.73 4.02 -15.85
C THR A 44 -13.44 3.93 -14.36
N VAL A 45 -13.14 2.73 -13.84
CA VAL A 45 -12.70 2.59 -12.46
C VAL A 45 -11.24 3.03 -12.34
N VAL A 46 -10.98 4.00 -11.46
CA VAL A 46 -9.63 4.50 -11.19
C VAL A 46 -9.08 3.77 -9.98
N ILE A 47 -7.88 3.22 -10.11
CA ILE A 47 -7.21 2.49 -9.04
C ILE A 47 -6.06 3.35 -8.53
N GLY A 48 -5.96 3.51 -7.22
CA GLY A 48 -4.92 4.30 -6.56
C GLY A 48 -4.42 3.67 -5.26
N HIS A 49 -3.32 4.20 -4.74
CA HIS A 49 -2.85 3.96 -3.38
C HIS A 49 -2.65 5.31 -2.72
N ALA A 50 -3.50 5.67 -1.77
CA ALA A 50 -3.63 7.06 -1.30
C ALA A 50 -3.95 8.06 -2.42
N GLY A 51 -4.78 7.64 -3.40
CA GLY A 51 -5.01 8.35 -4.65
C GLY A 51 -5.66 9.73 -4.51
N HIS A 52 -6.22 10.06 -3.34
CA HIS A 52 -6.73 11.41 -3.03
C HIS A 52 -5.69 12.51 -3.25
N GLN A 53 -4.40 12.23 -3.05
CA GLN A 53 -3.30 13.19 -3.25
C GLN A 53 -3.13 13.52 -4.74
N ASP A 54 -3.18 12.52 -5.60
CA ASP A 54 -3.05 12.66 -7.05
C ASP A 54 -4.28 13.38 -7.63
N LEU A 55 -5.48 12.98 -7.21
CA LEU A 55 -6.74 13.60 -7.63
C LEU A 55 -6.80 15.08 -7.22
N THR A 56 -6.34 15.41 -6.01
CA THR A 56 -6.25 16.80 -5.54
C THR A 56 -5.26 17.61 -6.38
N SER A 57 -4.10 17.03 -6.70
CA SER A 57 -3.09 17.67 -7.55
C SER A 57 -3.61 17.96 -8.95
N LEU A 58 -4.46 17.08 -9.49
CA LEU A 58 -5.15 17.27 -10.76
C LEU A 58 -6.41 18.13 -10.66
N ARG A 59 -6.88 18.48 -9.46
CA ARG A 59 -8.20 19.06 -9.19
C ARG A 59 -9.32 18.32 -9.92
N TRP A 60 -9.28 17.00 -9.81
CA TRP A 60 -10.17 16.12 -10.53
C TRP A 60 -11.01 15.31 -9.54
N ILE A 61 -12.33 15.39 -9.71
CA ILE A 61 -13.30 14.62 -8.94
C ILE A 61 -13.71 13.42 -9.81
N HIS A 62 -13.59 12.23 -9.24
CA HIS A 62 -14.03 10.99 -9.87
C HIS A 62 -14.77 10.13 -8.85
N HIS A 63 -15.87 9.50 -9.24
CA HIS A 63 -16.75 8.79 -8.31
C HIS A 63 -16.48 7.29 -8.23
N ARG A 64 -15.81 6.71 -9.23
CA ARG A 64 -15.45 5.28 -9.29
C ARG A 64 -13.98 5.09 -8.99
N ILE A 65 -13.64 5.06 -7.70
CA ILE A 65 -12.26 4.91 -7.24
C ILE A 65 -12.15 3.66 -6.35
N VAL A 66 -11.12 2.87 -6.60
CA VAL A 66 -10.66 1.82 -5.68
C VAL A 66 -9.31 2.24 -5.12
N ASP A 67 -9.24 2.48 -3.81
CA ASP A 67 -8.01 2.88 -3.13
C ASP A 67 -7.47 1.71 -2.29
N THR A 68 -6.32 1.18 -2.69
CA THR A 68 -5.69 0.02 -2.05
C THR A 68 -5.20 0.32 -0.63
N LEU A 69 -4.88 1.58 -0.29
CA LEU A 69 -4.53 1.94 1.09
C LEU A 69 -5.75 1.79 2.01
N ILE A 70 -6.93 2.22 1.54
CA ILE A 70 -8.18 2.08 2.30
C ILE A 70 -8.54 0.61 2.45
N LEU A 71 -8.41 -0.20 1.38
CA LEU A 71 -8.65 -1.63 1.43
C LEU A 71 -7.74 -2.34 2.45
N GLU A 72 -6.43 -2.09 2.43
CA GLU A 72 -5.50 -2.73 3.37
C GLU A 72 -5.74 -2.23 4.81
N THR A 73 -6.05 -0.95 5.01
CA THR A 73 -6.39 -0.41 6.34
C THR A 73 -7.62 -1.11 6.90
N GLY A 74 -8.64 -1.31 6.07
CA GLY A 74 -9.86 -2.04 6.45
C GLY A 74 -9.58 -3.51 6.77
N LYS A 75 -8.81 -4.21 5.92
CA LYS A 75 -8.41 -5.61 6.14
C LYS A 75 -7.65 -5.77 7.45
N ARG A 76 -6.66 -4.91 7.71
CA ARG A 76 -5.86 -4.97 8.95
C ARG A 76 -6.72 -4.73 10.20
N ARG A 77 -7.63 -3.75 10.17
CA ARG A 77 -8.56 -3.52 11.29
C ARG A 77 -9.43 -4.75 11.56
N LEU A 78 -9.96 -5.38 10.51
CA LEU A 78 -10.77 -6.60 10.66
C LEU A 78 -9.94 -7.76 11.22
N GLU A 79 -8.72 -7.97 10.75
CA GLU A 79 -7.79 -8.96 11.31
C GLU A 79 -7.53 -8.72 12.80
N GLU A 80 -7.25 -7.47 13.21
CA GLU A 80 -7.04 -7.09 14.61
C GLU A 80 -8.30 -7.28 15.49
N ASP A 81 -9.49 -6.98 14.97
CA ASP A 81 -10.76 -7.19 15.67
C ASP A 81 -11.06 -8.70 15.84
N LEU A 82 -10.77 -9.50 14.82
CA LEU A 82 -10.95 -10.96 14.86
C LEU A 82 -9.97 -11.62 15.82
N SER A 83 -8.70 -11.22 15.82
CA SER A 83 -7.70 -11.72 16.78
C SER A 83 -8.11 -11.42 18.21
N ARG A 84 -8.49 -10.17 18.51
CA ARG A 84 -8.99 -9.80 19.85
C ARG A 84 -10.21 -10.59 20.28
N ARG A 85 -11.11 -10.92 19.36
CA ARG A 85 -12.29 -11.75 19.66
C ARG A 85 -11.90 -13.19 19.99
N ARG A 86 -10.97 -13.78 19.23
CA ARG A 86 -10.46 -15.13 19.51
C ARG A 86 -9.76 -15.20 20.85
N GLU A 87 -8.91 -14.23 21.15
CA GLU A 87 -8.24 -14.12 22.46
C GLU A 87 -9.25 -14.05 23.62
N TRP A 88 -10.34 -13.28 23.46
CA TRP A 88 -11.42 -13.24 24.44
C TRP A 88 -12.10 -14.61 24.59
N GLU A 89 -12.52 -15.22 23.48
CA GLU A 89 -13.20 -16.53 23.48
C GLU A 89 -12.31 -17.63 24.09
N GLU A 90 -11.01 -17.60 23.80
CA GLU A 90 -10.01 -18.50 24.41
C GLU A 90 -9.89 -18.26 25.91
N SER A 91 -9.82 -17.00 26.35
CA SER A 91 -9.76 -16.68 27.79
C SER A 91 -11.01 -17.10 28.55
N GLU A 92 -12.22 -16.89 28.00
CA GLU A 92 -13.47 -17.36 28.62
C GLU A 92 -13.54 -18.89 28.71
N ASN A 93 -13.07 -19.58 27.67
CA ASN A 93 -13.06 -21.04 27.62
C ASN A 93 -12.02 -21.64 28.59
N THR A 94 -10.90 -20.95 28.82
CA THR A 94 -9.91 -21.29 29.86
C THR A 94 -10.43 -20.99 31.27
N GLU A 95 -11.13 -19.87 31.48
CA GLU A 95 -11.68 -19.48 32.80
C GLU A 95 -12.80 -20.41 33.29
N MET A 96 -13.60 -21.00 32.39
CA MET A 96 -14.55 -22.06 32.76
C MET A 96 -13.91 -23.46 32.95
N GLY A 97 -12.62 -23.60 32.63
CA GLY A 97 -11.89 -24.87 32.58
C GLY A 97 -10.88 -25.13 33.71
N GLU A 98 -10.46 -24.15 34.51
CA GLU A 98 -9.35 -24.35 35.47
C GLU A 98 -9.68 -23.98 36.93
N SER A 99 -9.88 -25.03 37.73
CA SER A 99 -9.42 -25.11 39.12
C SER A 99 -8.09 -25.89 39.13
N ALA A 100 -6.93 -25.21 39.05
CA ALA A 100 -5.67 -25.62 39.69
C ALA A 100 -4.51 -24.61 39.47
N ASN A 101 -3.75 -24.39 40.55
CA ASN A 101 -2.71 -23.39 40.84
C ASN A 101 -1.57 -23.11 39.82
N PRO A 102 -0.92 -21.92 39.95
CA PRO A 102 0.14 -21.43 39.06
C PRO A 102 1.56 -21.75 39.55
N SER A 103 2.53 -21.96 38.63
CA SER A 103 3.95 -21.82 38.94
C SER A 103 4.85 -21.65 37.72
N SER A 104 5.86 -20.80 37.88
CA SER A 104 7.08 -20.59 37.08
C SER A 104 6.97 -19.70 35.84
N ALA A 105 6.99 -18.39 36.10
CA ALA A 105 7.61 -17.43 35.21
C ALA A 105 9.14 -17.57 35.29
N VAL A 106 9.78 -17.82 34.15
CA VAL A 106 11.20 -17.59 33.92
C VAL A 106 11.31 -16.78 32.64
N GLU A 107 11.53 -15.47 32.81
CA GLU A 107 11.92 -14.57 31.74
C GLU A 107 13.46 -14.56 31.66
N ASP A 108 14.02 -14.88 30.51
CA ASP A 108 15.39 -14.48 30.17
C ASP A 108 15.48 -14.05 28.70
N LYS A 109 15.61 -12.72 28.57
CA LYS A 109 16.54 -11.91 27.77
C LYS A 109 16.79 -12.19 26.28
N ASP A 110 16.71 -11.04 25.58
CA ASP A 110 17.59 -10.57 24.52
C ASP A 110 17.66 -11.35 23.22
N ASN A 111 16.94 -10.82 22.22
CA ASN A 111 17.52 -10.67 20.88
C ASN A 111 16.98 -9.42 20.16
N THR A 112 17.24 -8.26 20.76
CA THR A 112 16.83 -6.94 20.25
C THR A 112 17.80 -6.45 19.19
N ALA A 113 17.81 -7.07 18.01
CA ALA A 113 18.46 -6.52 16.81
C ALA A 113 17.93 -7.04 15.47
N ALA A 114 16.95 -7.96 15.45
CA ALA A 114 16.41 -8.57 14.22
C ALA A 114 14.88 -8.49 14.06
N THR A 115 14.18 -7.74 14.92
CA THR A 115 12.69 -7.74 14.98
C THR A 115 12.01 -6.53 14.32
N ASN A 116 12.74 -5.63 13.67
CA ASN A 116 12.15 -4.39 13.12
C ASN A 116 11.52 -4.53 11.71
N LEU A 117 11.18 -5.75 11.29
CA LEU A 117 10.44 -6.04 10.06
C LEU A 117 8.96 -6.40 10.31
N GLN A 118 8.53 -6.47 11.58
CA GLN A 118 7.28 -7.15 11.96
C GLN A 118 6.05 -6.24 12.14
N GLU A 119 6.20 -4.91 12.12
CA GLU A 119 5.06 -3.99 11.93
C GLU A 119 5.08 -3.46 10.49
N GLY A 120 4.67 -4.32 9.54
CA GLY A 120 4.64 -3.97 8.12
C GLY A 120 3.77 -2.74 7.86
N GLY A 121 4.40 -1.59 7.60
CA GLY A 121 3.71 -0.34 7.32
C GLY A 121 2.78 -0.44 6.10
N LEU A 122 1.78 0.44 6.02
CA LEU A 122 0.81 0.45 4.91
C LEU A 122 1.32 1.14 3.63
N SER A 123 2.61 1.48 3.58
CA SER A 123 3.19 2.06 2.37
C SER A 123 3.08 1.07 1.21
N LEU A 124 2.84 1.58 0.00
CA LEU A 124 2.83 0.76 -1.21
C LEU A 124 4.06 -0.15 -1.31
N LYS A 125 5.24 0.35 -0.95
CA LYS A 125 6.49 -0.42 -0.93
C LYS A 125 6.43 -1.63 0.00
N ALA A 126 5.99 -1.43 1.24
CA ALA A 126 5.90 -2.49 2.23
C ALA A 126 4.83 -3.52 1.86
N LEU A 127 3.67 -3.08 1.37
CA LEU A 127 2.59 -3.97 0.93
C LEU A 127 2.97 -4.79 -0.31
N THR A 128 3.64 -4.16 -1.28
CA THR A 128 4.14 -4.85 -2.47
C THR A 128 5.17 -5.91 -2.10
N LEU A 129 6.05 -5.62 -1.13
CA LEU A 129 6.98 -6.61 -0.63
C LEU A 129 6.25 -7.75 0.10
N LYS A 130 5.33 -7.42 1.01
CA LYS A 130 4.62 -8.40 1.84
C LYS A 130 3.69 -9.31 1.04
N ARG A 131 2.91 -8.76 0.11
CA ARG A 131 1.83 -9.48 -0.59
C ARG A 131 2.25 -10.03 -1.94
N LEU A 132 3.20 -9.37 -2.62
CA LEU A 132 3.62 -9.73 -3.98
C LEU A 132 5.08 -10.21 -4.05
N ASN A 133 5.78 -10.26 -2.91
CA ASN A 133 7.21 -10.58 -2.83
C ASN A 133 8.08 -9.75 -3.81
N ARG A 134 7.69 -8.49 -4.04
CA ARG A 134 8.34 -7.59 -5.01
C ARG A 134 8.84 -6.33 -4.32
N THR A 135 10.10 -6.00 -4.56
CA THR A 135 10.68 -4.73 -4.09
C THR A 135 10.49 -3.66 -5.17
N ILE A 136 9.95 -2.52 -4.77
CA ILE A 136 9.79 -1.30 -5.60
C ILE A 136 10.47 -0.11 -4.92
N GLN A 137 10.64 1.00 -5.65
CA GLN A 137 11.22 2.26 -5.13
C GLN A 137 12.58 2.01 -4.45
N VAL A 138 13.50 1.37 -5.18
CA VAL A 138 14.83 1.00 -4.68
C VAL A 138 15.63 2.25 -4.34
N LYS A 139 16.31 2.26 -3.18
CA LYS A 139 17.10 3.41 -2.69
C LYS A 139 18.15 3.82 -3.73
N GLY A 140 18.42 5.12 -3.82
CA GLY A 140 19.38 5.69 -4.77
C GLY A 140 18.80 5.95 -6.16
N ARG A 141 17.63 5.39 -6.47
CA ARG A 141 16.80 5.78 -7.62
C ARG A 141 15.60 6.57 -7.08
N GLY A 142 15.22 7.64 -7.77
CA GLY A 142 13.92 8.27 -7.50
C GLY A 142 12.77 7.32 -7.88
N HIS A 143 11.56 7.59 -7.40
CA HIS A 143 10.42 6.71 -7.70
C HIS A 143 10.04 6.77 -9.19
N ASP A 144 9.41 5.71 -9.67
CA ASP A 144 8.93 5.61 -11.04
C ASP A 144 7.41 5.45 -11.03
N SER A 145 6.70 6.40 -11.64
CA SER A 145 5.23 6.41 -11.61
C SER A 145 4.60 5.21 -12.32
N LEU A 146 5.28 4.61 -13.30
CA LEU A 146 4.77 3.42 -13.98
C LEU A 146 4.92 2.18 -13.07
N GLU A 147 6.06 2.04 -12.40
CA GLU A 147 6.28 1.01 -11.36
C GLU A 147 5.20 1.10 -10.28
N ASP A 148 4.95 2.30 -9.75
CA ASP A 148 3.97 2.54 -8.68
C ASP A 148 2.53 2.22 -9.13
N ALA A 149 2.16 2.59 -10.37
CA ALA A 149 0.83 2.31 -10.93
C ALA A 149 0.61 0.81 -11.15
N LEU A 150 1.60 0.10 -11.68
CA LEU A 150 1.55 -1.35 -11.85
C LEU A 150 1.50 -2.04 -10.49
N ALA A 151 2.25 -1.56 -9.51
CA ALA A 151 2.22 -2.13 -8.17
C ALA A 151 0.89 -1.97 -7.46
N THR A 152 0.28 -0.81 -7.60
CA THR A 152 -1.06 -0.55 -7.08
C THR A 152 -2.08 -1.49 -7.72
N ARG A 153 -2.04 -1.67 -9.05
CA ARG A 153 -2.93 -2.61 -9.77
C ARG A 153 -2.75 -4.04 -9.28
N ASP A 154 -1.51 -4.51 -9.20
CA ASP A 154 -1.21 -5.90 -8.82
C ASP A 154 -1.63 -6.17 -7.37
N LEU A 155 -1.49 -5.18 -6.49
CA LEU A 155 -1.95 -5.29 -5.10
C LEU A 155 -3.47 -5.42 -5.01
N LEU A 156 -4.21 -4.68 -5.85
CA LEU A 156 -5.67 -4.86 -5.95
C LEU A 156 -6.03 -6.27 -6.46
N HIS A 157 -5.32 -6.79 -7.46
CA HIS A 157 -5.54 -8.16 -7.92
C HIS A 157 -5.33 -9.18 -6.81
N TRP A 158 -4.29 -9.01 -5.99
CA TRP A 158 -4.06 -9.85 -4.82
C TRP A 158 -5.23 -9.80 -3.83
N HIS A 159 -5.78 -8.62 -3.55
CA HIS A 159 -6.98 -8.50 -2.71
C HIS A 159 -8.20 -9.21 -3.30
N ILE A 160 -8.43 -9.07 -4.61
CA ILE A 160 -9.55 -9.72 -5.29
C ILE A 160 -9.39 -11.24 -5.21
N ASP A 161 -8.19 -11.78 -5.47
CA ASP A 161 -7.95 -13.22 -5.39
C ASP A 161 -8.16 -13.75 -3.96
N ALA A 162 -7.69 -13.02 -2.94
CA ALA A 162 -7.91 -13.37 -1.53
C ALA A 162 -9.41 -13.41 -1.16
N ILE A 163 -10.23 -12.52 -1.74
CA ILE A 163 -11.69 -12.53 -1.54
C ILE A 163 -12.35 -13.70 -2.27
N LEU A 164 -11.90 -14.02 -3.48
CA LEU A 164 -12.51 -15.07 -4.31
C LEU A 164 -12.05 -16.48 -3.94
N ARG A 165 -10.88 -16.62 -3.30
CA ARG A 165 -10.26 -17.90 -2.94
C ARG A 165 -9.77 -17.88 -1.48
N PRO A 166 -10.70 -17.85 -0.50
CA PRO A 166 -10.36 -17.77 0.91
C PRO A 166 -9.48 -18.94 1.40
N ASP A 167 -9.55 -20.11 0.75
CA ASP A 167 -8.86 -21.33 1.17
C ASP A 167 -7.35 -21.34 0.87
N THR A 168 -6.81 -20.29 0.24
CA THR A 168 -5.40 -20.25 -0.22
C THR A 168 -4.44 -19.47 0.68
N GLU A 169 -4.94 -18.78 1.73
CA GLU A 169 -4.08 -17.99 2.63
C GLU A 169 -3.15 -18.84 3.55
N GLY A 170 -3.14 -20.18 3.42
CA GLY A 170 -2.30 -21.09 4.20
C GLY A 170 -1.30 -21.95 3.41
N LEU A 171 -1.10 -21.71 2.11
CA LEU A 171 -0.37 -22.67 1.24
C LEU A 171 0.83 -22.10 0.45
N LEU A 172 1.38 -20.95 0.86
CA LEU A 172 2.65 -20.43 0.33
C LEU A 172 3.62 -20.00 1.44
#